data_AF-A0A238YW93-F1
#
_entry.id   AF-A0A238YW93-F1
#
_cell.length_a   1.000
_cell.length_b   1.000
_cell.length_c   1.000
_cell.angle_alpha   90.00
_cell.angle_beta   90.00
_cell.angle_gamma   90.00
#
_symmetry.space_group_name_H-M   'P 1'
#
loop_
_entity.id
_entity.type
_entity.pdbx_description
1 polymer ?
#
loop_
_entity_poly.entity_id
_entity_poly.type
_entity_poly.pdbx_seq_one_letter_code
_entity_poly.pdbx_strand_id
1 'polypeptide(L)'
;MTCRYCSGTGWVIVESDNIKQARRCKCQFETLKKEFLKTSGIPRRFRKCKFSNFKPETVSQKVALKECKEFFKLYPFTDRGIVLYGEPGVGKTHLVVALLRNIIEYKGLKGKFVDFRNLLIDIKTTFDTRESSQKLLSDIMDIPLLILDDVGAERTTDWAKDILSTIINYRYTKNLPTIITTNLMFDSPLDNSFASRFDDRTESRIYEMCKIVRVEGDDYRKKKA
;
A
#
# COMPACT_ATOMS: atom_id res chain seq x y z
N MET A 1 -23.90 14.69 -16.50
CA MET A 1 -24.67 15.66 -15.68
C MET A 1 -23.70 16.58 -14.97
N THR A 2 -23.91 17.89 -15.09
CA THR A 2 -23.16 18.92 -14.35
C THR A 2 -23.54 18.89 -12.87
N CYS A 3 -22.57 19.16 -11.98
CA CYS A 3 -22.82 19.14 -10.54
C CYS A 3 -23.76 20.28 -10.14
N ARG A 4 -24.87 19.97 -9.45
CA ARG A 4 -25.89 20.95 -9.05
C ARG A 4 -25.41 22.03 -8.07
N TYR A 5 -24.27 21.81 -7.42
CA TYR A 5 -23.71 22.73 -6.42
C TYR A 5 -22.73 23.73 -7.01
N CYS A 6 -21.89 23.29 -7.95
CA CYS A 6 -20.84 24.13 -8.54
C CYS A 6 -21.03 24.39 -10.04
N SER A 7 -22.11 23.87 -10.64
CA SER A 7 -22.40 23.93 -12.08
C SER A 7 -21.25 23.46 -12.98
N GLY A 8 -20.38 22.58 -12.47
CA GLY A 8 -19.21 22.06 -13.18
C GLY A 8 -17.90 22.83 -12.96
N THR A 9 -17.93 23.98 -12.28
CA THR A 9 -16.72 24.79 -12.00
C THR A 9 -15.78 24.13 -10.97
N GLY A 10 -16.31 23.25 -10.12
CA GLY A 10 -15.57 22.66 -9.01
C GLY A 10 -15.44 23.55 -7.77
N TRP A 11 -15.99 24.76 -7.80
CA TRP A 11 -15.96 25.73 -6.69
C TRP A 11 -17.37 26.08 -6.23
N VAL A 12 -17.51 26.32 -4.92
CA VAL A 12 -18.73 26.86 -4.31
C VAL A 12 -18.35 28.10 -3.51
N ILE A 13 -19.15 29.15 -3.61
CA ILE A 13 -18.98 30.33 -2.76
C ILE A 13 -19.72 30.06 -1.45
N VAL A 14 -19.00 30.20 -0.35
CA VAL A 14 -19.52 30.03 1.02
C VAL A 14 -19.33 31.36 1.73
N GLU A 15 -20.36 31.83 2.41
CA GLU A 15 -20.35 33.06 3.17
C GLU A 15 -20.31 32.72 4.66
N SER A 16 -19.28 33.19 5.35
CA SER A 16 -19.11 33.09 6.80
C SER A 16 -18.59 34.44 7.28
N ASP A 17 -19.18 34.97 8.36
CA ASP A 17 -18.73 36.22 8.98
C ASP A 17 -18.64 37.41 8.00
N ASN A 18 -19.62 37.55 7.09
CA ASN A 18 -19.66 38.55 6.01
C ASN A 18 -18.49 38.49 5.01
N ILE A 19 -17.74 37.37 4.96
CA ILE A 19 -16.68 37.12 3.99
C ILE A 19 -17.12 36.03 3.01
N LYS A 20 -17.15 36.37 1.71
CA LYS A 20 -17.37 35.40 0.63
C LYS A 20 -16.07 34.69 0.31
N GLN A 21 -16.03 33.38 0.52
CA GLN A 21 -14.87 32.55 0.23
C GLN A 21 -15.22 31.48 -0.79
N ALA A 22 -14.35 31.28 -1.78
CA ALA A 22 -14.44 30.12 -2.67
C ALA A 22 -13.88 28.88 -1.96
N ARG A 23 -14.68 27.83 -1.84
CA ARG A 23 -14.25 26.51 -1.36
C ARG A 23 -14.42 25.46 -2.46
N ARG A 24 -13.60 24.41 -2.45
CA ARG A 24 -13.78 23.29 -3.39
C ARG A 24 -15.13 22.62 -3.11
N CYS A 25 -15.87 22.39 -4.18
CA CYS A 25 -17.13 21.65 -4.12
C CYS A 25 -16.87 20.20 -3.68
N LYS A 26 -17.78 19.63 -2.87
CA LYS A 26 -17.76 18.21 -2.50
C LYS A 26 -17.69 17.25 -3.70
N CYS A 27 -18.16 17.65 -4.89
CA CYS A 27 -18.04 16.82 -6.09
C CYS A 27 -16.59 16.60 -6.52
N GLN A 28 -15.68 17.54 -6.21
CA GLN A 28 -14.25 17.39 -6.50
C GLN A 28 -13.63 16.28 -5.65
N PHE A 29 -14.10 16.12 -4.41
CA PHE A 29 -13.70 15.01 -3.55
C PHE A 29 -14.11 13.67 -4.15
N GLU A 30 -15.35 13.55 -4.63
CA GLU A 30 -15.82 12.32 -5.30
C GLU A 30 -15.11 12.03 -6.62
N THR A 31 -14.77 13.05 -7.40
CA THR A 31 -13.96 12.90 -8.62
C THR A 31 -12.54 12.41 -8.29
N LEU A 32 -11.88 13.02 -7.30
CA LEU A 32 -10.54 12.65 -6.87
C LEU A 32 -10.49 11.21 -6.33
N LYS A 33 -11.48 10.80 -5.52
CA LYS A 33 -11.58 9.41 -5.04
C LYS A 33 -11.62 8.41 -6.19
N LYS A 34 -12.46 8.68 -7.19
CA LYS A 34 -12.61 7.80 -8.36
C LYS A 34 -11.29 7.70 -9.13
N GLU A 35 -10.62 8.82 -9.32
CA GLU A 35 -9.34 8.86 -10.02
C GLU A 35 -8.24 8.16 -9.24
N PHE A 36 -8.14 8.39 -7.92
CA PHE A 36 -7.17 7.71 -7.06
C PHE A 36 -7.45 6.21 -6.97
N LEU A 37 -8.71 5.77 -6.87
CA LEU A 37 -9.04 4.35 -6.94
C LEU A 37 -8.68 3.74 -8.29
N LYS A 38 -8.93 4.44 -9.39
CA LYS A 38 -8.59 3.99 -10.76
C LYS A 38 -7.09 3.85 -10.94
N THR A 39 -6.31 4.81 -10.43
CA THR A 39 -4.85 4.84 -10.57
C THR A 39 -4.10 4.12 -9.44
N SER A 40 -4.81 3.64 -8.40
CA SER A 40 -4.23 2.98 -7.24
C SER A 40 -3.47 1.69 -7.54
N GLY A 41 -3.71 1.04 -8.69
CA GLY A 41 -3.08 -0.25 -9.00
C GLY A 41 -3.76 -1.46 -8.36
N ILE A 42 -4.87 -1.31 -7.61
CA ILE A 42 -5.59 -2.43 -7.00
C ILE A 42 -6.16 -3.38 -8.08
N PRO A 43 -5.76 -4.66 -8.11
CA PRO A 43 -6.27 -5.63 -9.06
C PRO A 43 -7.78 -5.86 -8.94
N ARG A 44 -8.45 -6.21 -10.06
CA ARG A 44 -9.91 -6.42 -10.11
C ARG A 44 -10.41 -7.39 -9.04
N ARG A 45 -9.65 -8.46 -8.78
CA ARG A 45 -9.97 -9.50 -7.78
C ARG A 45 -10.08 -8.95 -6.36
N PHE A 46 -9.32 -7.92 -6.01
CA PHE A 46 -9.27 -7.36 -4.65
C PHE A 46 -10.13 -6.10 -4.46
N ARG A 47 -10.83 -5.62 -5.50
CA ARG A 47 -11.69 -4.43 -5.42
C ARG A 47 -12.80 -4.53 -4.37
N LYS A 48 -13.21 -5.74 -4.01
CA LYS A 48 -14.24 -6.00 -2.99
C LYS A 48 -13.67 -6.14 -1.58
N CYS A 49 -12.35 -6.12 -1.38
CA CYS A 49 -11.73 -6.24 -0.05
C CYS A 49 -12.05 -4.99 0.79
N LYS A 50 -12.64 -5.20 1.97
CA LYS A 50 -13.02 -4.17 2.95
C LYS A 50 -12.67 -4.67 4.34
N PHE A 51 -12.51 -3.76 5.31
CA PHE A 51 -12.41 -4.16 6.71
C PHE A 51 -13.69 -4.86 7.20
N SER A 52 -14.85 -4.46 6.69
CA SER A 52 -16.14 -5.02 7.12
C SER A 52 -16.41 -6.44 6.62
N ASN A 53 -15.73 -6.90 5.56
CA ASN A 53 -15.87 -8.26 5.05
C ASN A 53 -14.63 -9.13 5.28
N PHE A 54 -13.66 -8.63 6.04
CA PHE A 54 -12.59 -9.44 6.60
C PHE A 54 -13.11 -10.10 7.87
N LYS A 55 -13.15 -11.43 7.90
CA LYS A 55 -13.61 -12.22 9.05
C LYS A 55 -12.38 -12.89 9.70
N PRO A 56 -11.80 -12.28 10.75
CA PRO A 56 -10.65 -12.88 11.41
C PRO A 56 -11.08 -14.12 12.20
N GLU A 57 -10.43 -15.25 11.93
CA GLU A 57 -10.61 -16.53 12.62
C GLU A 57 -9.59 -16.72 13.75
N THR A 58 -8.43 -16.07 13.66
CA THR A 58 -7.33 -16.18 14.65
C THR A 58 -7.09 -14.87 15.41
N VAL A 59 -6.36 -14.96 16.53
CA VAL A 59 -5.92 -13.78 17.29
C VAL A 59 -4.98 -12.90 16.47
N SER A 60 -4.03 -13.50 15.73
CA SER A 60 -3.08 -12.77 14.87
C SER A 60 -3.79 -12.01 13.75
N GLN A 61 -4.83 -12.58 13.12
CA GLN A 61 -5.66 -11.86 12.15
C GLN A 61 -6.44 -10.69 12.79
N LYS A 62 -6.93 -10.83 14.03
CA LYS A 62 -7.57 -9.73 14.77
C LYS A 62 -6.59 -8.60 15.06
N VAL A 63 -5.36 -8.95 15.46
CA VAL A 63 -4.27 -7.99 15.70
C VAL A 63 -3.93 -7.27 14.38
N ALA A 64 -3.70 -7.99 13.29
CA ALA A 64 -3.41 -7.38 11.99
C ALA A 64 -4.52 -6.42 11.51
N LEU A 65 -5.79 -6.80 11.67
CA LEU A 65 -6.91 -5.90 11.39
C LEU A 65 -6.90 -4.65 12.29
N LYS A 66 -6.59 -4.80 13.59
CA LYS A 66 -6.47 -3.68 14.52
C LYS A 66 -5.37 -2.73 14.10
N GLU A 67 -4.19 -3.24 13.75
CA GLU A 67 -3.04 -2.44 13.30
C GLU A 67 -3.34 -1.68 12.01
N CYS A 68 -3.97 -2.32 11.02
CA CYS A 68 -4.40 -1.63 9.81
C CYS A 68 -5.44 -0.52 10.10
N LYS A 69 -6.38 -0.76 11.03
CA LYS A 69 -7.35 0.27 11.45
C LYS A 69 -6.67 1.42 12.18
N GLU A 70 -5.65 1.14 12.98
CA GLU A 70 -4.90 2.16 13.70
C GLU A 70 -4.07 3.02 12.76
N PHE A 71 -3.35 2.41 11.81
CA PHE A 71 -2.68 3.14 10.74
C PHE A 71 -3.68 3.99 9.95
N PHE A 72 -4.85 3.44 9.61
CA PHE A 72 -5.90 4.22 8.95
C PHE A 72 -6.24 5.48 9.75
N LYS A 73 -6.35 5.45 11.08
CA LYS A 73 -6.64 6.64 11.90
C LYS A 73 -5.50 7.64 11.86
N LEU A 74 -4.25 7.18 12.02
CA LEU A 74 -3.06 8.04 12.19
C LEU A 74 -2.58 8.69 10.88
N TYR A 75 -2.69 8.01 9.74
CA TYR A 75 -2.23 8.54 8.44
C TYR A 75 -3.02 9.80 8.03
N PRO A 76 -2.41 10.90 7.56
CA PRO A 76 -1.03 11.03 7.07
C PRO A 76 -0.03 11.54 8.10
N PHE A 77 -0.35 11.55 9.39
CA PHE A 77 0.53 12.08 10.44
C PHE A 77 1.52 11.04 11.00
N THR A 78 1.47 9.81 10.50
CA THR A 78 2.43 8.75 10.80
C THR A 78 3.35 8.54 9.61
N ASP A 79 4.65 8.49 9.87
CA ASP A 79 5.71 8.07 8.96
C ASP A 79 5.94 6.55 9.03
N ARG A 80 5.56 5.92 10.14
CA ARG A 80 5.69 4.47 10.35
C ARG A 80 4.69 3.66 9.51
N GLY A 81 5.23 2.74 8.71
CA GLY A 81 4.52 1.77 7.89
C GLY A 81 4.09 0.50 8.64
N ILE A 82 3.64 -0.51 7.89
CA ILE A 82 3.26 -1.83 8.42
C ILE A 82 3.85 -2.92 7.53
N VAL A 83 4.45 -3.94 8.12
CA VAL A 83 4.72 -5.22 7.45
C VAL A 83 3.75 -6.27 7.95
N LEU A 84 2.99 -6.87 7.04
CA LEU A 84 2.23 -8.09 7.32
C LEU A 84 3.00 -9.29 6.78
N TYR A 85 3.38 -10.23 7.63
CA TYR A 85 4.09 -11.44 7.22
C TYR A 85 3.40 -12.72 7.70
N GLY A 86 3.69 -13.85 7.08
CA GLY A 86 3.14 -15.16 7.46
C GLY A 86 2.75 -16.00 6.24
N GLU A 87 2.05 -17.11 6.46
CA GLU A 87 1.74 -18.07 5.39
C GLU A 87 0.82 -17.52 4.29
N PRO A 88 0.83 -18.09 3.07
CA PRO A 88 -0.11 -17.76 2.01
C PRO A 88 -1.57 -18.00 2.44
N GLY A 89 -2.49 -17.19 1.91
CA GLY A 89 -3.94 -17.42 2.10
C GLY A 89 -4.52 -16.90 3.43
N VAL A 90 -3.69 -16.41 4.35
CA VAL A 90 -4.12 -15.89 5.68
C VAL A 90 -4.74 -14.48 5.67
N GLY A 91 -4.77 -13.82 4.50
CA GLY A 91 -5.49 -12.55 4.32
C GLY A 91 -4.68 -11.25 4.32
N LYS A 92 -3.34 -11.31 4.23
CA LYS A 92 -2.44 -10.14 4.19
C LYS A 92 -2.82 -9.13 3.10
N THR A 93 -2.88 -9.57 1.83
CA THR A 93 -3.28 -8.73 0.70
C THR A 93 -4.68 -8.12 0.87
N HIS A 94 -5.63 -8.87 1.47
CA HIS A 94 -6.98 -8.35 1.73
C HIS A 94 -6.93 -7.16 2.68
N LEU A 95 -6.17 -7.26 3.76
CA LEU A 95 -6.04 -6.21 4.79
C LEU A 95 -5.41 -4.95 4.22
N VAL A 96 -4.29 -5.06 3.49
CA VAL A 96 -3.59 -3.89 2.92
C VAL A 96 -4.40 -3.22 1.81
N VAL A 97 -5.11 -4.00 0.99
CA VAL A 97 -6.03 -3.44 -0.02
C VAL A 97 -7.22 -2.75 0.66
N ALA A 98 -7.81 -3.38 1.68
CA ALA A 98 -8.89 -2.76 2.45
C ALA A 98 -8.42 -1.43 3.08
N LEU A 99 -7.20 -1.39 3.62
CA LEU A 99 -6.59 -0.18 4.16
C LEU A 99 -6.45 0.91 3.10
N LEU A 100 -5.80 0.62 1.97
CA LEU A 100 -5.62 1.60 0.88
C LEU A 100 -6.96 2.17 0.39
N ARG A 101 -7.95 1.30 0.23
CA ARG A 101 -9.30 1.72 -0.16
C ARG A 101 -9.91 2.68 0.86
N ASN A 102 -9.81 2.39 2.16
CA ASN A 102 -10.33 3.30 3.18
C ASN A 102 -9.59 4.65 3.17
N ILE A 103 -8.27 4.65 2.99
CA ILE A 103 -7.48 5.90 2.86
C ILE A 103 -7.98 6.74 1.68
N ILE A 104 -8.18 6.12 0.51
CA ILE A 104 -8.67 6.84 -0.66
C ILE A 104 -10.13 7.28 -0.46
N GLU A 105 -11.02 6.39 -0.03
CA GLU A 105 -12.47 6.62 0.01
C GLU A 105 -12.92 7.57 1.13
N TYR A 106 -12.25 7.53 2.29
CA TYR A 106 -12.63 8.34 3.46
C TYR A 106 -11.71 9.51 3.73
N LYS A 107 -10.41 9.41 3.38
CA LYS A 107 -9.45 10.52 3.56
C LYS A 107 -9.16 11.27 2.27
N GLY A 108 -9.49 10.71 1.10
CA GLY A 108 -9.19 11.34 -0.20
C GLY A 108 -7.70 11.49 -0.46
N LEU A 109 -6.88 10.63 0.13
CA LEU A 109 -5.43 10.68 -0.01
C LEU A 109 -4.96 9.65 -1.03
N LYS A 110 -3.90 10.01 -1.76
CA LYS A 110 -3.31 9.15 -2.81
C LYS A 110 -2.46 8.05 -2.18
N GLY A 111 -2.57 6.84 -2.72
CA GLY A 111 -1.66 5.75 -2.45
C GLY A 111 -1.63 4.77 -3.62
N LYS A 112 -0.62 3.90 -3.64
CA LYS A 112 -0.40 2.94 -4.72
C LYS A 112 -0.21 1.54 -4.16
N PHE A 113 -0.91 0.59 -4.76
CA PHE A 113 -0.70 -0.83 -4.62
C PHE A 113 0.14 -1.32 -5.79
N VAL A 114 1.22 -2.03 -5.47
CA VAL A 114 2.17 -2.58 -6.42
C VAL A 114 2.44 -4.03 -6.02
N ASP A 115 2.19 -4.95 -6.93
CA ASP A 115 2.66 -6.33 -6.81
C ASP A 115 4.16 -6.33 -7.15
N PHE A 116 5.00 -6.77 -6.21
CA PHE A 116 6.45 -6.62 -6.35
C PHE A 116 7.00 -7.42 -7.54
N ARG A 117 6.45 -8.60 -7.82
CA ARG A 117 6.87 -9.41 -8.97
C ARG A 117 6.52 -8.72 -10.28
N ASN A 118 5.32 -8.14 -10.39
CA ASN A 118 4.94 -7.38 -11.59
C ASN A 118 5.80 -6.13 -11.77
N LEU A 119 6.14 -5.43 -10.68
CA LEU A 119 7.07 -4.31 -10.75
C LEU A 119 8.42 -4.72 -11.34
N LEU A 120 8.96 -5.85 -10.90
CA LEU A 120 10.21 -6.40 -11.44
C LEU A 120 10.07 -6.71 -12.95
N ILE A 121 8.94 -7.25 -13.39
CA ILE A 121 8.72 -7.50 -14.83
C ILE A 121 8.60 -6.17 -15.61
N ASP A 122 7.86 -5.20 -15.09
CA ASP A 122 7.65 -3.90 -15.74
C ASP A 122 8.97 -3.12 -15.88
N ILE A 123 9.80 -3.11 -14.84
CA ILE A 123 11.12 -2.48 -14.91
C ILE A 123 11.99 -3.21 -15.94
N LYS A 124 12.01 -4.55 -15.92
CA LYS A 124 12.82 -5.37 -16.84
C LYS A 124 12.44 -5.18 -18.30
N THR A 125 11.14 -5.11 -18.61
CA THR A 125 10.63 -4.91 -19.98
C THR A 125 10.87 -3.49 -20.50
N THR A 126 11.06 -2.53 -19.60
CA THR A 126 11.31 -1.13 -19.95
C THR A 126 12.81 -0.83 -20.17
N PHE A 127 13.71 -1.80 -19.93
CA PHE A 127 15.16 -1.59 -20.03
C PHE A 127 15.68 -1.22 -21.42
N ASP A 128 14.94 -1.54 -22.49
CA ASP A 128 15.29 -1.12 -23.85
C ASP A 128 15.26 0.42 -24.02
N THR A 129 14.64 1.13 -23.07
CA THR A 129 14.62 2.59 -22.98
C THR A 129 14.95 3.03 -21.55
N ARG A 130 16.24 3.02 -21.18
CA ARG A 130 16.76 3.30 -19.82
C ARG A 130 16.09 4.48 -19.08
N GLU A 131 15.66 5.53 -19.78
CA GLU A 131 14.95 6.68 -19.19
C GLU A 131 13.56 6.32 -18.63
N SER A 132 12.84 5.41 -19.28
CA SER A 132 11.48 5.05 -18.91
C SER A 132 11.43 4.18 -17.64
N SER A 133 12.42 3.31 -17.43
CA SER A 133 12.50 2.47 -16.23
C SER A 133 12.87 3.27 -14.98
N GLN A 134 13.78 4.24 -15.09
CA GLN A 134 14.11 5.16 -14.00
C GLN A 134 12.92 6.02 -13.62
N LYS A 135 12.19 6.55 -14.62
CA LYS A 135 10.98 7.34 -14.37
C LYS A 135 9.92 6.52 -13.63
N LEU A 136 9.63 5.31 -14.10
CA LEU A 136 8.68 4.40 -13.45
C LEU A 136 9.05 4.16 -11.97
N LEU A 137 10.33 3.86 -11.71
CA LEU A 137 10.81 3.62 -10.34
C LEU A 137 10.68 4.88 -9.48
N SER A 138 11.05 6.05 -10.00
CA SER A 138 10.91 7.33 -9.30
C SER A 138 9.45 7.65 -8.94
N ASP A 139 8.51 7.46 -9.88
CA ASP A 139 7.08 7.69 -9.67
C ASP A 139 6.50 6.80 -8.56
N ILE A 140 7.00 5.56 -8.45
CA ILE A 140 6.61 4.61 -7.40
C ILE A 140 7.24 5.00 -6.07
N MET A 141 8.51 5.38 -6.06
CA MET A 141 9.23 5.73 -4.84
C MET A 141 8.71 7.02 -4.19
N ASP A 142 8.24 8.00 -4.98
CA ASP A 142 7.72 9.29 -4.48
C ASP A 142 6.23 9.29 -4.11
N ILE A 143 5.50 8.21 -4.32
CA ILE A 143 4.08 8.15 -3.95
C ILE A 143 3.93 8.31 -2.42
N PRO A 144 2.96 9.11 -1.91
CA PRO A 144 2.85 9.36 -0.47
C PRO A 144 2.66 8.10 0.38
N LEU A 145 1.86 7.14 -0.12
CA LEU A 145 1.66 5.84 0.50
C LEU A 145 1.88 4.74 -0.54
N LEU A 146 2.88 3.89 -0.32
CA LEU A 146 3.20 2.75 -1.16
C LEU A 146 2.84 1.45 -0.44
N ILE A 147 2.18 0.54 -1.14
CA ILE A 147 1.95 -0.84 -0.73
C ILE A 147 2.70 -1.74 -1.69
N LEU A 148 3.67 -2.49 -1.17
CA LEU A 148 4.39 -3.55 -1.88
C LEU A 148 3.81 -4.91 -1.45
N ASP A 149 3.07 -5.54 -2.35
CA ASP A 149 2.42 -6.83 -2.12
C ASP A 149 3.31 -7.99 -2.56
N ASP A 150 3.19 -9.12 -1.84
CA ASP A 150 3.91 -10.38 -2.07
C ASP A 150 5.44 -10.27 -2.29
N VAL A 151 6.12 -9.41 -1.51
CA VAL A 151 7.60 -9.29 -1.54
C VAL A 151 8.24 -10.63 -1.14
N GLY A 152 9.20 -11.11 -1.93
CA GLY A 152 9.91 -12.37 -1.68
C GLY A 152 9.20 -13.62 -2.20
N ALA A 153 8.10 -13.47 -2.96
CA ALA A 153 7.45 -14.58 -3.65
C ALA A 153 8.15 -14.96 -4.96
N GLU A 154 8.98 -14.07 -5.51
CA GLU A 154 9.81 -14.25 -6.69
C GLU A 154 11.07 -15.10 -6.45
N ARG A 155 11.74 -15.51 -7.53
CA ARG A 155 13.13 -15.98 -7.40
C ARG A 155 13.96 -14.75 -7.03
N THR A 156 14.49 -14.73 -5.81
CA THR A 156 15.39 -13.68 -5.32
C THR A 156 16.69 -13.70 -6.11
N THR A 157 16.75 -12.89 -7.18
CA THR A 157 17.98 -12.56 -7.90
C THR A 157 18.63 -11.33 -7.27
N ASP A 158 19.93 -11.14 -7.44
CA ASP A 158 20.64 -9.94 -6.95
C ASP A 158 19.96 -8.66 -7.43
N TRP A 159 19.49 -8.68 -8.67
CA TRP A 159 18.71 -7.58 -9.24
C TRP A 159 17.40 -7.27 -8.48
N ALA A 160 16.64 -8.29 -8.06
CA ALA A 160 15.44 -8.08 -7.25
C ALA A 160 15.78 -7.47 -5.87
N LYS A 161 16.91 -7.89 -5.28
CA LYS A 161 17.41 -7.34 -4.03
C LYS A 161 17.78 -5.86 -4.18
N ASP A 162 18.51 -5.52 -5.24
CA ASP A 162 18.91 -4.14 -5.53
C ASP A 162 17.71 -3.21 -5.70
N ILE A 163 16.68 -3.64 -6.42
CA ILE A 163 15.46 -2.85 -6.61
C ILE A 163 14.72 -2.65 -5.29
N LEU A 164 14.54 -3.71 -4.48
CA LEU A 164 13.89 -3.57 -3.18
C LEU A 164 14.70 -2.63 -2.27
N SER A 165 16.01 -2.86 -2.15
CA SER A 165 16.88 -2.04 -1.31
C SER A 165 16.86 -0.57 -1.74
N THR A 166 16.82 -0.31 -3.05
CA THR A 166 16.68 1.05 -3.61
C THR A 166 15.38 1.72 -3.16
N ILE A 167 14.24 1.02 -3.31
CA ILE A 167 12.92 1.54 -2.89
C ILE A 167 12.88 1.80 -1.39
N ILE A 168 13.31 0.83 -0.58
CA ILE A 168 13.28 0.93 0.87
C ILE A 168 14.21 2.06 1.35
N ASN A 169 15.44 2.13 0.83
CA ASN A 169 16.39 3.17 1.20
C ASN A 169 15.87 4.57 0.88
N TYR A 170 15.28 4.76 -0.30
CA TYR A 170 14.72 6.06 -0.70
C TYR A 170 13.55 6.48 0.20
N ARG A 171 12.64 5.56 0.49
CA ARG A 171 11.44 5.86 1.28
C ARG A 171 11.78 6.04 2.75
N TYR A 172 12.77 5.30 3.26
CA TYR A 172 13.34 5.48 4.58
C TYR A 172 13.92 6.89 4.74
N THR A 173 14.79 7.36 3.83
CA THR A 173 15.41 8.69 3.96
C THR A 173 14.42 9.85 3.81
N LYS A 174 13.30 9.63 3.12
CA LYS A 174 12.23 10.63 2.96
C LYS A 174 11.09 10.51 3.97
N ASN A 175 11.17 9.60 4.95
CA ASN A 175 10.08 9.33 5.90
C ASN A 175 8.73 9.05 5.23
N LEU A 176 8.74 8.31 4.11
CA LEU A 176 7.53 7.96 3.37
C LEU A 176 6.98 6.61 3.86
N PRO A 177 5.75 6.57 4.42
CA PRO A 177 5.19 5.36 4.99
C PRO A 177 5.00 4.28 3.91
N THR A 178 5.43 3.06 4.22
CA THR A 178 5.41 1.92 3.29
C THR A 178 4.72 0.74 3.95
N ILE A 179 3.78 0.13 3.25
CA ILE A 179 3.12 -1.09 3.69
C ILE A 179 3.67 -2.25 2.87
N ILE A 180 4.08 -3.33 3.52
CA ILE A 180 4.65 -4.49 2.86
C ILE A 180 3.84 -5.73 3.25
N THR A 181 3.62 -6.63 2.30
CA THR A 181 3.21 -8.00 2.63
C THR A 181 4.28 -8.97 2.14
N THR A 182 4.58 -9.99 2.93
CA THR A 182 5.54 -11.03 2.54
C THR A 182 5.14 -12.40 3.10
N ASN A 183 5.61 -13.47 2.45
CA ASN A 183 5.55 -14.82 3.01
C ASN A 183 6.86 -15.21 3.73
N LEU A 184 7.86 -14.33 3.70
CA LEU A 184 9.12 -14.54 4.42
C LEU A 184 8.91 -14.30 5.91
N MET A 185 9.62 -15.07 6.73
CA MET A 185 9.52 -14.97 8.18
C MET A 185 10.53 -13.95 8.70
N PHE A 186 10.16 -13.22 9.74
CA PHE A 186 11.05 -12.27 10.45
C PHE A 186 11.60 -12.85 11.76
N ASP A 187 11.05 -13.98 12.19
CA ASP A 187 11.28 -14.61 13.50
C ASP A 187 11.95 -15.99 13.38
N SER A 188 12.52 -16.32 12.22
CA SER A 188 13.18 -17.60 11.97
C SER A 188 14.57 -17.39 11.38
N PRO A 189 15.63 -18.02 11.94
CA PRO A 189 16.99 -17.94 11.41
C PRO A 189 17.22 -18.82 10.17
N LEU A 190 16.16 -19.38 9.57
CA LEU A 190 16.23 -20.31 8.43
C LEU A 190 16.35 -19.57 7.09
N ASP A 191 16.68 -20.31 6.02
CA ASP A 191 16.81 -19.81 4.63
C ASP A 191 15.59 -19.05 4.07
N ASN A 192 14.44 -19.13 4.75
CA ASN A 192 13.21 -18.41 4.43
C ASN A 192 13.00 -17.12 5.26
N SER A 193 14.05 -16.64 5.93
CA SER A 193 14.04 -15.33 6.58
C SER A 193 14.03 -14.19 5.56
N PHE A 194 13.59 -13.00 5.98
CA PHE A 194 13.67 -11.82 5.12
C PHE A 194 15.13 -11.42 4.81
N ALA A 195 16.00 -11.40 5.83
CA ALA A 195 17.43 -11.09 5.69
C ALA A 195 18.15 -12.03 4.70
N SER A 196 17.96 -13.34 4.82
CA SER A 196 18.63 -14.32 3.93
C SER A 196 18.24 -14.12 2.46
N ARG A 197 16.99 -13.69 2.22
CA ARG A 197 16.44 -13.48 0.87
C ARG A 197 16.80 -12.14 0.28
N PHE A 198 16.92 -11.09 1.08
CA PHE A 198 17.31 -9.76 0.63
C PHE A 198 18.69 -9.43 1.20
N ASP A 199 18.73 -8.72 2.32
CA ASP A 199 19.94 -8.39 3.08
C ASP A 199 19.58 -7.81 4.46
N ASP A 200 20.51 -7.89 5.42
CA ASP A 200 20.32 -7.44 6.81
C ASP A 200 20.06 -5.92 6.91
N ARG A 201 20.65 -5.13 6.01
CA ARG A 201 20.53 -3.67 6.04
C ARG A 201 19.12 -3.22 5.63
N THR A 202 18.57 -3.84 4.60
CA THR A 202 17.19 -3.60 4.15
C THR A 202 16.20 -4.05 5.23
N GLU A 203 16.43 -5.20 5.85
CA GLU A 203 15.59 -5.67 6.96
C GLU A 203 15.64 -4.72 8.17
N SER A 204 16.82 -4.29 8.58
CA SER A 204 17.01 -3.35 9.70
C SER A 204 16.24 -2.04 9.50
N ARG A 205 16.26 -1.47 8.28
CA ARG A 205 15.47 -0.27 7.96
C ARG A 205 13.97 -0.53 8.00
N ILE A 206 13.53 -1.69 7.52
CA ILE A 206 12.13 -2.10 7.58
C ILE A 206 11.68 -2.22 9.04
N TYR A 207 12.50 -2.79 9.93
CA TYR A 207 12.21 -2.86 11.36
C TYR A 207 12.03 -1.49 12.01
N GLU A 208 12.82 -0.50 11.61
CA GLU A 208 12.73 0.86 12.14
C GLU A 208 11.50 1.60 11.59
N MET A 209 11.31 1.57 10.26
CA MET A 209 10.28 2.36 9.60
C MET A 209 8.90 1.70 9.57
N CYS A 210 8.77 0.43 9.97
CA CYS A 210 7.50 -0.29 9.94
C CYS A 210 7.20 -1.02 11.25
N LYS A 211 5.91 -1.14 11.56
CA LYS A 211 5.46 -2.11 12.55
C LYS A 211 5.35 -3.50 11.92
N ILE A 212 6.08 -4.48 12.45
CA ILE A 212 6.08 -5.86 11.96
C ILE A 212 4.96 -6.65 12.63
N VAL A 213 4.09 -7.27 11.83
CA VAL A 213 2.88 -7.97 12.31
C VAL A 213 2.76 -9.33 11.64
N ARG A 214 2.84 -10.39 12.45
CA ARG A 214 2.60 -11.77 12.01
C ARG A 214 1.11 -12.00 11.80
N VAL A 215 0.76 -12.66 10.71
CA VAL A 215 -0.60 -13.06 10.37
C VAL A 215 -0.62 -14.57 10.18
N GLU A 216 -1.41 -15.26 10.99
CA GLU A 216 -1.52 -16.71 10.98
C GLU A 216 -2.98 -17.13 10.84
N GLY A 217 -3.18 -18.32 10.30
CA GLY A 217 -4.50 -18.92 10.15
C GLY A 217 -4.50 -19.91 9.01
N ASP A 218 -5.65 -20.51 8.78
CA ASP A 218 -5.80 -21.44 7.66
C ASP A 218 -5.85 -20.69 6.32
N ASP A 219 -5.47 -21.41 5.26
CA ASP A 219 -5.59 -20.88 3.91
C ASP A 219 -7.07 -20.75 3.51
N TYR A 220 -7.58 -19.52 3.59
CA TYR A 220 -8.95 -19.18 3.24
C TYR A 220 -9.26 -19.44 1.75
N ARG A 221 -8.24 -19.45 0.89
CA ARG A 221 -8.42 -19.75 -0.54
C ARG A 221 -8.74 -21.23 -0.75
N LYS A 222 -8.16 -22.12 0.06
CA LYS A 222 -8.45 -23.56 0.05
C LYS A 222 -9.80 -23.89 0.68
N LYS A 223 -10.19 -23.22 1.77
CA LYS A 223 -11.51 -23.41 2.41
C LYS A 223 -12.70 -23.04 1.51
N LYS A 224 -12.48 -22.22 0.48
CA LYS A 224 -13.52 -21.76 -0.46
C LYS A 224 -13.62 -22.58 -1.74
N ALA A 225 -12.64 -23.45 -2.01
CA ALA A 225 -12.63 -24.36 -3.15
C ALA A 225 -13.47 -25.59 -2.81
#